data_AF-A0A951JH43-F1
#
_entry.id   AF-A0A951JH43-F1
#
_cell.length_a   1.000
_cell.length_b   1.000
_cell.length_c   1.000
_cell.angle_alpha   90.00
_cell.angle_beta   90.00
_cell.angle_gamma   90.00
#
_symmetry.space_group_name_H-M   'P 1'
#
loop_
_entity.id
_entity.type
_entity.pdbx_description
1 polymer ?
#
loop_
_entity_poly.entity_id
_entity_poly.type
_entity_poly.pdbx_seq_one_letter_code
_entity_poly.pdbx_strand_id
1 'polypeptide(L)'
;MAKNVHGGIHMNTRQSFNAALLAAFLAVSGCGGGGDGGGADPVADITPDAFALKDIKDADPGKFYTASMKVAGVDAAVKAGVDGDAEFSIDGGKTWRTEMVDVENGDEVMIRLKSKGEASGTVNASLFVGGTTGSPDAEGAVKDNFQVVTKADLEKPELAIQFPPASGITNAATILIRGIVRDDFELQSLTVNGDSVVPDSDTGQWAYELTLVAG
;
A
#
# COMPACT_ATOMS: atom_id res chain seq x y z
N MET A 1 50.98 6.49 -22.63
CA MET A 1 50.38 5.16 -22.85
C MET A 1 48.91 5.25 -22.45
N ALA A 2 48.04 4.80 -23.34
CA ALA A 2 46.64 5.22 -23.46
C ALA A 2 45.79 4.96 -22.19
N LYS A 3 44.99 5.96 -21.80
CA LYS A 3 43.84 5.79 -20.89
C LYS A 3 42.57 5.90 -21.73
N ASN A 4 41.75 4.86 -21.66
CA ASN A 4 40.51 4.73 -22.41
C ASN A 4 39.49 5.79 -22.00
N VAL A 5 38.89 6.43 -23.00
CA VAL A 5 37.61 7.14 -22.95
C VAL A 5 36.49 6.11 -23.22
N HIS A 6 35.24 6.49 -22.96
CA HIS A 6 33.94 5.78 -23.10
C HIS A 6 33.39 5.38 -21.71
N GLY A 7 32.39 6.04 -21.13
CA GLY A 7 31.18 6.58 -21.76
C GLY A 7 30.14 5.47 -21.82
N GLY A 8 29.17 5.47 -20.90
CA GLY A 8 28.11 4.46 -20.87
C GLY A 8 27.24 4.54 -19.62
N ILE A 9 26.33 5.52 -19.59
CA ILE A 9 25.08 5.40 -18.83
C ILE A 9 24.23 4.38 -19.59
N HIS A 10 23.75 3.33 -18.92
CA HIS A 10 22.69 2.48 -19.46
C HIS A 10 21.61 2.29 -18.41
N MET A 11 20.51 3.01 -18.59
CA MET A 11 19.21 2.64 -18.07
C MET A 11 18.34 2.12 -19.21
N ASN A 12 17.54 1.11 -18.85
CA ASN A 12 16.23 0.76 -19.38
C ASN A 12 16.16 -0.25 -20.54
N THR A 13 15.40 -1.34 -20.34
CA THR A 13 14.00 -1.45 -20.83
C THR A 13 13.59 -2.93 -21.02
N ARG A 14 12.46 -3.29 -20.39
CA ARG A 14 11.48 -4.36 -20.69
C ARG A 14 11.98 -5.72 -21.22
N GLN A 15 11.70 -6.77 -20.46
CA GLN A 15 11.44 -8.10 -21.01
C GLN A 15 10.03 -8.50 -20.58
N SER A 16 9.15 -8.65 -21.57
CA SER A 16 7.81 -9.18 -21.40
C SER A 16 7.59 -10.30 -22.42
N PHE A 17 6.91 -11.34 -21.93
CA PHE A 17 6.17 -12.39 -22.64
C PHE A 17 6.90 -13.62 -23.24
N ASN A 18 6.30 -14.77 -22.87
CA ASN A 18 6.11 -16.03 -23.60
C ASN A 18 7.03 -17.21 -23.27
N ALA A 19 6.51 -18.14 -22.48
CA ALA A 19 6.85 -19.56 -22.57
C ALA A 19 5.57 -20.40 -22.51
N ALA A 20 5.10 -20.80 -23.70
CA ALA A 20 4.11 -21.87 -23.85
C ALA A 20 4.84 -23.21 -24.07
N LEU A 21 4.37 -24.21 -23.31
CA LEU A 21 4.14 -25.61 -23.70
C LEU A 21 5.30 -26.53 -24.18
N LEU A 22 5.61 -27.59 -23.39
CA LEU A 22 5.80 -28.99 -23.87
C LEU A 22 5.91 -29.96 -22.65
N ALA A 23 4.85 -30.71 -22.33
CA ALA A 23 4.58 -32.13 -22.64
C ALA A 23 5.16 -33.18 -21.66
N ALA A 24 4.27 -34.05 -21.14
CA ALA A 24 4.45 -35.50 -21.17
C ALA A 24 3.14 -36.19 -20.72
N PHE A 25 2.39 -36.75 -21.68
CA PHE A 25 1.39 -37.78 -21.41
C PHE A 25 2.13 -39.10 -21.13
N LEU A 26 1.96 -39.64 -19.92
CA LEU A 26 2.24 -41.05 -19.62
C LEU A 26 0.90 -41.74 -19.36
N ALA A 27 0.43 -42.49 -20.36
CA ALA A 27 -0.68 -43.41 -20.20
C ALA A 27 -0.17 -44.68 -19.51
N VAL A 28 -0.59 -44.89 -18.26
CA VAL A 28 -0.61 -46.23 -17.65
C VAL A 28 -1.99 -46.80 -17.89
N SER A 29 -2.09 -47.71 -18.87
CA SER A 29 -3.19 -48.67 -18.93
C SER A 29 -2.92 -49.77 -17.92
N GLY A 30 -3.36 -49.57 -16.68
CA GLY A 30 -3.44 -50.59 -15.64
C GLY A 30 -4.83 -51.21 -15.64
N CYS A 31 -4.89 -52.51 -15.95
CA CYS A 31 -6.08 -53.34 -15.98
C CYS A 31 -6.30 -53.98 -14.60
N GLY A 32 -7.55 -54.01 -14.12
CA GLY A 32 -8.06 -55.13 -13.30
C GLY A 32 -8.61 -54.80 -11.90
N GLY A 33 -9.90 -55.15 -11.71
CA GLY A 33 -10.57 -55.36 -10.41
C GLY A 33 -11.42 -54.16 -9.96
N GLY A 34 -12.74 -54.21 -9.79
CA GLY A 34 -13.64 -55.33 -9.51
C GLY A 34 -14.21 -55.22 -8.09
N GLY A 35 -15.35 -54.49 -7.94
CA GLY A 35 -16.27 -54.59 -6.80
C GLY A 35 -15.95 -53.77 -5.55
N ASP A 36 -16.72 -52.71 -5.29
CA ASP A 36 -17.78 -52.69 -4.27
C ASP A 36 -18.48 -51.31 -4.33
N GLY A 37 -19.81 -51.30 -4.33
CA GLY A 37 -20.63 -50.09 -4.47
C GLY A 37 -20.70 -49.27 -3.19
N GLY A 38 -19.56 -48.96 -2.57
CA GLY A 38 -19.45 -47.95 -1.54
C GLY A 38 -19.38 -46.59 -2.21
N GLY A 39 -20.51 -45.88 -2.26
CA GLY A 39 -20.51 -44.47 -2.65
C GLY A 39 -19.59 -43.71 -1.70
N ALA A 40 -18.36 -43.42 -2.14
CA ALA A 40 -17.54 -42.46 -1.45
C ALA A 40 -18.33 -41.16 -1.41
N ASP A 41 -18.60 -40.66 -0.20
CA ASP A 41 -19.19 -39.34 -0.04
C ASP A 41 -18.37 -38.36 -0.89
N PRO A 42 -19.02 -37.44 -1.64
CA PRO A 42 -18.28 -36.46 -2.43
C PRO A 42 -17.32 -35.72 -1.50
N VAL A 43 -16.05 -35.64 -1.90
CA VAL A 43 -15.06 -34.85 -1.17
C VAL A 43 -15.53 -33.40 -1.22
N ALA A 44 -15.60 -32.77 -0.05
CA ALA A 44 -16.00 -31.38 0.07
C ALA A 44 -15.06 -30.45 -0.71
N ASP A 45 -15.63 -29.56 -1.52
CA ASP A 45 -14.96 -28.45 -2.16
C ASP A 45 -14.66 -27.32 -1.16
N ILE A 46 -13.37 -27.10 -0.96
CA ILE A 46 -12.79 -26.10 -0.06
C ILE A 46 -12.08 -24.98 -0.83
N THR A 47 -12.29 -24.89 -2.15
CA THR A 47 -11.67 -23.89 -3.02
C THR A 47 -12.72 -22.88 -3.50
N PRO A 48 -12.76 -21.66 -2.93
CA PRO A 48 -13.69 -20.65 -3.39
C PRO A 48 -13.40 -20.19 -4.82
N ASP A 49 -14.42 -19.59 -5.45
CA ASP A 49 -14.26 -18.83 -6.68
C ASP A 49 -13.26 -17.68 -6.46
N ALA A 50 -12.44 -17.40 -7.49
CA ALA A 50 -11.55 -16.26 -7.46
C ALA A 50 -12.33 -14.95 -7.29
N PHE A 51 -11.79 -14.04 -6.48
CA PHE A 51 -12.37 -12.73 -6.25
C PHE A 51 -11.35 -11.61 -6.53
N ALA A 52 -11.85 -10.39 -6.66
CA ALA A 52 -11.03 -9.19 -6.80
C ALA A 52 -11.61 -8.08 -5.92
N LEU A 53 -10.76 -7.47 -5.11
CA LEU A 53 -11.07 -6.35 -4.25
C LEU A 53 -10.89 -5.06 -5.05
N LYS A 54 -11.76 -4.10 -4.79
CA LYS A 54 -11.66 -2.80 -5.44
C LYS A 54 -10.66 -1.93 -4.67
N ASP A 55 -9.51 -1.69 -5.27
CA ASP A 55 -8.52 -0.75 -4.75
C ASP A 55 -9.06 0.67 -4.57
N ILE A 56 -8.49 1.39 -3.60
CA ILE A 56 -8.79 2.79 -3.33
C ILE A 56 -7.68 3.67 -3.86
N LYS A 57 -8.09 4.68 -4.63
CA LYS A 57 -7.24 5.80 -5.07
C LYS A 57 -7.70 7.08 -4.40
N ASP A 58 -6.78 8.02 -4.28
CA ASP A 58 -7.03 9.35 -3.71
C ASP A 58 -7.62 9.30 -2.30
N ALA A 59 -7.12 8.37 -1.47
CA ALA A 59 -7.52 8.24 -0.09
C ALA A 59 -7.09 9.44 0.76
N ASP A 60 -7.96 9.87 1.67
CA ASP A 60 -7.64 10.80 2.73
C ASP A 60 -6.62 10.17 3.68
N PRO A 61 -5.53 10.88 4.03
CA PRO A 61 -4.49 10.33 4.88
C PRO A 61 -4.99 9.90 6.26
N GLY A 62 -4.47 8.77 6.74
CA GLY A 62 -4.73 8.22 8.07
C GLY A 62 -6.15 7.69 8.30
N LYS A 63 -6.97 7.56 7.27
CA LYS A 63 -8.33 6.99 7.33
C LYS A 63 -8.35 5.49 7.01
N PHE A 64 -9.34 4.80 7.58
CA PHE A 64 -9.64 3.41 7.23
C PHE A 64 -10.51 3.34 5.98
N TYR A 65 -10.16 2.42 5.09
CA TYR A 65 -10.92 2.09 3.90
C TYR A 65 -11.27 0.61 3.89
N THR A 66 -12.35 0.25 3.20
CA THR A 66 -12.87 -1.12 3.17
C THR A 66 -13.13 -1.61 1.76
N ALA A 67 -13.04 -2.92 1.58
CA ALA A 67 -13.52 -3.66 0.42
C ALA A 67 -14.20 -4.94 0.91
N SER A 68 -15.08 -5.53 0.10
CA SER A 68 -15.74 -6.79 0.45
C SER A 68 -15.81 -7.75 -0.73
N MET A 69 -16.01 -9.02 -0.38
CA MET A 69 -16.26 -10.12 -1.31
C MET A 69 -17.31 -11.05 -0.70
N LYS A 70 -17.99 -11.82 -1.55
CA LYS A 70 -18.94 -12.85 -1.12
C LYS A 70 -18.37 -14.24 -1.41
N VAL A 71 -18.34 -15.12 -0.41
CA VAL A 71 -17.80 -16.47 -0.54
C VAL A 71 -18.68 -17.25 -1.51
N ALA A 72 -18.07 -17.85 -2.53
CA ALA A 72 -18.75 -18.61 -3.57
C ALA A 72 -17.92 -19.86 -3.92
N GLY A 73 -18.55 -20.93 -4.39
CA GLY A 73 -17.86 -22.10 -4.96
C GLY A 73 -17.45 -23.19 -3.97
N VAL A 74 -17.66 -23.00 -2.66
CA VAL A 74 -17.37 -24.02 -1.64
C VAL A 74 -18.63 -24.79 -1.22
N ASP A 75 -18.48 -26.02 -0.76
CA ASP A 75 -19.56 -26.84 -0.19
C ASP A 75 -19.35 -27.18 1.30
N ALA A 76 -18.23 -26.74 1.87
CA ALA A 76 -17.90 -26.84 3.29
C ALA A 76 -17.33 -25.53 3.84
N ALA A 77 -17.28 -25.43 5.17
CA ALA A 77 -16.68 -24.29 5.85
C ALA A 77 -15.18 -24.21 5.54
N VAL A 78 -14.73 -23.01 5.18
CA VAL A 78 -13.33 -22.69 4.86
C VAL A 78 -12.81 -21.55 5.72
N LYS A 79 -11.49 -21.37 5.78
CA LYS A 79 -10.89 -20.29 6.55
C LYS A 79 -10.88 -18.98 5.78
N ALA A 80 -11.22 -17.88 6.45
CA ALA A 80 -10.98 -16.52 5.99
C ALA A 80 -9.99 -15.80 6.92
N GLY A 81 -9.11 -15.01 6.33
CA GLY A 81 -8.10 -14.25 7.06
C GLY A 81 -7.43 -13.18 6.21
N VAL A 82 -6.52 -12.43 6.83
CA VAL A 82 -5.76 -11.35 6.20
C VAL A 82 -4.27 -11.46 6.51
N ASP A 83 -3.45 -10.93 5.61
CA ASP A 83 -2.03 -10.69 5.81
C ASP A 83 -1.73 -9.19 5.81
N GLY A 84 -0.62 -8.80 6.46
CA GLY A 84 -0.20 -7.41 6.59
C GLY A 84 -0.94 -6.65 7.68
N ASP A 85 -0.96 -5.32 7.60
CA ASP A 85 -1.52 -4.43 8.63
C ASP A 85 -3.04 -4.20 8.48
N ALA A 86 -3.77 -5.21 8.02
CA ALA A 86 -5.22 -5.17 7.82
C ALA A 86 -5.99 -5.95 8.90
N GLU A 87 -7.28 -5.69 8.95
CA GLU A 87 -8.24 -6.49 9.71
C GLU A 87 -9.41 -6.86 8.80
N PHE A 88 -10.15 -7.90 9.15
CA PHE A 88 -11.34 -8.29 8.42
C PHE A 88 -12.56 -8.47 9.32
N SER A 89 -13.74 -8.50 8.69
CA SER A 89 -15.04 -8.65 9.31
C SER A 89 -15.90 -9.63 8.53
N ILE A 90 -16.81 -10.31 9.23
CA ILE A 90 -17.83 -11.22 8.65
C ILE A 90 -19.24 -10.85 9.14
N ASP A 91 -19.38 -9.71 9.83
CA ASP A 91 -20.63 -9.28 10.50
C ASP A 91 -21.10 -7.90 10.02
N GLY A 92 -20.72 -7.55 8.79
CA GLY A 92 -21.04 -6.26 8.17
C GLY A 92 -20.25 -5.09 8.77
N GLY A 93 -19.01 -5.33 9.21
CA GLY A 93 -18.11 -4.30 9.73
C GLY A 93 -18.35 -3.89 11.19
N LYS A 94 -19.12 -4.68 11.95
CA LYS A 94 -19.39 -4.40 13.38
C LYS A 94 -18.20 -4.77 14.25
N THR A 95 -17.57 -5.90 13.97
CA THR A 95 -16.34 -6.34 14.62
C THR A 95 -15.25 -6.63 13.60
N TRP A 96 -14.01 -6.30 13.98
CA TRP A 96 -12.83 -6.40 13.15
C TRP A 96 -11.79 -7.26 13.87
N ARG A 97 -11.13 -8.14 13.13
CA ARG A 97 -10.19 -9.12 13.69
C ARG A 97 -9.06 -9.44 12.72
N THR A 98 -8.00 -10.01 13.26
CA THR A 98 -6.87 -10.60 12.52
C THR A 98 -6.88 -12.12 12.61
N GLU A 99 -7.45 -12.68 13.68
CA GLU A 99 -7.60 -14.12 13.87
C GLU A 99 -8.55 -14.72 12.85
N MET A 100 -8.11 -15.81 12.22
CA MET A 100 -8.88 -16.48 11.17
C MET A 100 -10.15 -17.11 11.72
N VAL A 101 -11.19 -17.13 10.90
CA VAL A 101 -12.49 -17.72 11.24
C VAL A 101 -12.99 -18.61 10.10
N ASP A 102 -13.88 -19.53 10.44
CA ASP A 102 -14.61 -20.30 9.46
C ASP A 102 -15.70 -19.43 8.81
N VAL A 103 -15.82 -19.54 7.49
CA VAL A 103 -16.86 -18.92 6.66
C VAL A 103 -17.42 -19.97 5.70
N GLU A 104 -18.67 -19.77 5.31
CA GLU A 104 -19.39 -20.68 4.42
C GLU A 104 -19.80 -19.99 3.12
N ASN A 105 -20.22 -20.79 2.14
CA ASN A 105 -20.73 -20.29 0.88
C ASN A 105 -21.90 -19.33 1.10
N GLY A 106 -21.74 -18.10 0.60
CA GLY A 106 -22.71 -17.03 0.74
C GLY A 106 -22.38 -15.98 1.79
N ASP A 107 -21.40 -16.22 2.67
CA ASP A 107 -20.96 -15.23 3.64
C ASP A 107 -20.30 -14.03 2.96
N GLU A 108 -20.44 -12.84 3.56
CA GLU A 108 -19.72 -11.65 3.15
C GLU A 108 -18.50 -11.45 4.04
N VAL A 109 -17.33 -11.33 3.42
CA VAL A 109 -16.07 -11.04 4.10
C VAL A 109 -15.62 -9.63 3.69
N MET A 110 -15.43 -8.76 4.67
CA MET A 110 -14.95 -7.40 4.47
C MET A 110 -13.52 -7.28 4.97
N ILE A 111 -12.64 -6.60 4.24
CA ILE A 111 -11.31 -6.18 4.71
C ILE A 111 -11.34 -4.68 5.01
N ARG A 112 -10.58 -4.24 6.02
CA ARG A 112 -10.22 -2.83 6.22
C ARG A 112 -8.71 -2.64 6.29
N LEU A 113 -8.26 -1.53 5.72
CA LEU A 113 -6.86 -1.12 5.74
C LEU A 113 -6.77 0.39 6.03
N LYS A 114 -5.83 0.78 6.87
CA LYS A 114 -5.56 2.20 7.17
C LYS A 114 -4.58 2.76 6.14
N SER A 115 -4.98 3.83 5.47
CA SER A 115 -4.10 4.58 4.56
C SER A 115 -2.88 5.18 5.29
N LYS A 116 -1.83 5.53 4.53
CA LYS A 116 -0.68 6.28 5.07
C LYS A 116 -1.14 7.63 5.65
N GLY A 117 -0.38 8.16 6.61
CA GLY A 117 -0.58 9.51 7.14
C GLY A 117 -0.09 10.62 6.22
N GLU A 118 0.75 10.27 5.23
CA GLU A 118 1.41 11.19 4.29
C GLU A 118 0.74 11.14 2.91
N ALA A 119 0.99 12.18 2.10
CA ALA A 119 0.58 12.22 0.70
C ALA A 119 1.29 11.17 -0.15
N SER A 120 0.70 10.80 -1.28
CA SER A 120 1.30 9.91 -2.30
C SER A 120 1.81 8.56 -1.76
N GLY A 121 1.32 8.15 -0.58
CA GLY A 121 1.69 6.93 0.10
C GLY A 121 0.85 5.75 -0.38
N THR A 122 1.46 4.57 -0.45
CA THR A 122 0.75 3.32 -0.79
C THR A 122 0.85 2.35 0.39
N VAL A 123 -0.27 1.76 0.77
CA VAL A 123 -0.34 0.58 1.66
C VAL A 123 -1.03 -0.57 0.94
N ASN A 124 -0.65 -1.79 1.28
CA ASN A 124 -1.20 -3.01 0.71
C ASN A 124 -1.43 -4.03 1.83
N ALA A 125 -2.48 -4.83 1.68
CA ALA A 125 -2.75 -6.00 2.50
C ALA A 125 -3.48 -7.03 1.66
N SER A 126 -3.41 -8.30 2.04
CA SER A 126 -4.12 -9.36 1.31
C SER A 126 -5.28 -9.91 2.13
N LEU A 127 -6.39 -10.19 1.47
CA LEU A 127 -7.46 -11.03 1.99
C LEU A 127 -7.32 -12.41 1.35
N PHE A 128 -7.47 -13.46 2.13
CA PHE A 128 -7.52 -14.83 1.62
C PHE A 128 -8.71 -15.58 2.19
N VAL A 129 -9.27 -16.49 1.39
CA VAL A 129 -10.36 -17.37 1.75
C VAL A 129 -10.13 -18.74 1.11
N GLY A 130 -10.35 -19.82 1.85
CA GLY A 130 -10.23 -21.19 1.34
C GLY A 130 -9.36 -22.08 2.21
N GLY A 131 -9.40 -23.37 1.92
CA GLY A 131 -8.72 -24.39 2.72
C GLY A 131 -9.26 -24.52 4.16
N THR A 132 -8.73 -25.49 4.91
CA THR A 132 -9.14 -25.77 6.31
C THR A 132 -8.05 -25.50 7.33
N THR A 133 -6.82 -25.28 6.89
CA THR A 133 -5.61 -25.25 7.74
C THR A 133 -5.20 -23.86 8.20
N GLY A 134 -5.94 -22.81 7.81
CA GLY A 134 -5.69 -21.44 8.27
C GLY A 134 -4.35 -20.90 7.80
N SER A 135 -4.09 -20.95 6.49
CA SER A 135 -2.90 -20.38 5.87
C SER A 135 -3.23 -19.81 4.49
N PRO A 136 -2.65 -18.65 4.11
CA PRO A 136 -2.83 -18.07 2.77
C PRO A 136 -2.26 -18.93 1.64
N ASP A 137 -1.38 -19.88 1.96
CA ASP A 137 -0.75 -20.80 1.00
C ASP A 137 -1.31 -22.23 1.12
N ALA A 138 -2.40 -22.42 1.87
CA ALA A 138 -3.08 -23.70 1.97
C ALA A 138 -3.66 -24.11 0.60
N GLU A 139 -3.72 -25.43 0.36
CA GLU A 139 -4.43 -25.97 -0.80
C GLU A 139 -5.91 -25.51 -0.75
N GLY A 140 -6.38 -24.97 -1.87
CA GLY A 140 -7.72 -24.39 -2.01
C GLY A 140 -7.87 -22.94 -1.54
N ALA A 141 -6.82 -22.30 -1.01
CA ALA A 141 -6.88 -20.87 -0.68
C ALA A 141 -6.81 -20.00 -1.95
N VAL A 142 -7.75 -19.06 -2.08
CA VAL A 142 -7.70 -17.95 -3.04
C VAL A 142 -7.41 -16.64 -2.30
N LYS A 143 -6.63 -15.75 -2.92
CA LYS A 143 -6.21 -14.48 -2.32
C LYS A 143 -6.23 -13.35 -3.32
N ASP A 144 -6.48 -12.15 -2.81
CA ASP A 144 -6.33 -10.91 -3.57
C ASP A 144 -5.74 -9.79 -2.71
N ASN A 145 -5.05 -8.86 -3.36
CA ASN A 145 -4.38 -7.74 -2.71
C ASN A 145 -5.25 -6.50 -2.73
N PHE A 146 -5.54 -5.94 -1.56
CA PHE A 146 -6.20 -4.65 -1.41
C PHE A 146 -5.16 -3.53 -1.27
N GLN A 147 -5.18 -2.60 -2.23
CA GLN A 147 -4.33 -1.42 -2.23
C GLN A 147 -5.11 -0.16 -1.87
N VAL A 148 -4.50 0.67 -1.01
CA VAL A 148 -5.00 2.03 -0.71
C VAL A 148 -3.87 3.03 -0.99
N VAL A 149 -4.11 3.93 -1.94
CA VAL A 149 -3.17 5.00 -2.32
C VAL A 149 -3.72 6.33 -1.80
N THR A 150 -2.94 7.03 -0.96
CA THR A 150 -3.32 8.37 -0.49
C THR A 150 -3.24 9.39 -1.61
N LYS A 151 -4.10 10.41 -1.53
CA LYS A 151 -4.08 11.55 -2.46
C LYS A 151 -2.65 12.09 -2.63
N ALA A 152 -2.31 12.43 -3.87
CA ALA A 152 -1.03 13.05 -4.16
C ALA A 152 -0.97 14.45 -3.57
N ASP A 153 0.23 14.87 -3.20
CA ASP A 153 0.55 16.26 -2.91
C ASP A 153 1.00 16.93 -4.21
N LEU A 154 0.22 17.91 -4.65
CA LEU A 154 0.43 18.65 -5.89
C LEU A 154 0.53 20.15 -5.66
N GLU A 155 0.26 20.61 -4.45
CA GLU A 155 0.35 22.03 -4.11
C GLU A 155 1.78 22.30 -3.65
N LYS A 156 2.36 23.40 -4.10
CA LYS A 156 3.71 23.76 -3.68
C LYS A 156 3.61 24.48 -2.33
N PRO A 157 4.61 24.34 -1.44
CA PRO A 157 4.65 25.14 -0.22
C PRO A 157 4.67 26.64 -0.54
N GLU A 158 3.92 27.41 0.23
CA GLU A 158 3.87 28.87 0.17
C GLU A 158 4.78 29.49 1.24
N LEU A 159 5.70 30.35 0.80
CA LEU A 159 6.63 31.06 1.67
C LEU A 159 6.39 32.57 1.58
N ALA A 160 6.28 33.23 2.74
CA ALA A 160 6.21 34.68 2.82
C ALA A 160 7.19 35.23 3.86
N ILE A 161 8.05 36.16 3.43
CA ILE A 161 8.90 36.94 4.33
C ILE A 161 8.08 38.11 4.87
N GLN A 162 7.98 38.21 6.19
CA GLN A 162 7.25 39.27 6.89
C GLN A 162 8.19 40.36 7.44
N PHE A 163 9.46 40.01 7.67
CA PHE A 163 10.47 40.95 8.12
C PHE A 163 11.84 40.55 7.56
N PRO A 164 12.68 41.49 7.09
CA PRO A 164 12.48 42.95 7.12
C PRO A 164 11.36 43.43 6.19
N PRO A 165 10.77 44.63 6.45
CA PRO A 165 9.84 45.23 5.51
C PRO A 165 10.54 45.53 4.18
N ALA A 166 9.76 45.56 3.10
CA ALA A 166 10.28 45.95 1.78
C ALA A 166 10.97 47.32 1.86
N SER A 167 12.16 47.41 1.25
CA SER A 167 13.00 48.61 1.25
C SER A 167 13.48 49.08 2.64
N GLY A 168 13.46 48.20 3.65
CA GLY A 168 14.07 48.47 4.95
C GLY A 168 15.57 48.79 4.81
N ILE A 169 16.03 49.83 5.51
CA ILE A 169 17.44 50.20 5.60
C ILE A 169 17.89 49.98 7.05
N THR A 170 19.08 49.41 7.23
CA THR A 170 19.67 49.17 8.54
C THR A 170 21.15 49.53 8.52
N ASN A 171 21.68 49.93 9.68
CA ASN A 171 23.13 50.05 9.93
C ASN A 171 23.63 48.91 10.84
N ALA A 172 22.76 47.95 11.18
CA ALA A 172 23.15 46.80 11.99
C ALA A 172 23.95 45.80 11.16
N ALA A 173 24.97 45.18 11.77
CA ALA A 173 25.75 44.12 11.15
C ALA A 173 24.95 42.82 11.00
N THR A 174 23.87 42.66 11.75
CA THR A 174 22.97 41.51 11.69
C THR A 174 21.53 41.98 11.55
N ILE A 175 20.72 41.20 10.83
CA ILE A 175 19.28 41.37 10.77
C ILE A 175 18.58 40.07 11.11
N LEU A 176 17.47 40.17 11.83
CA LEU A 176 16.54 39.07 11.95
C LEU A 176 15.69 39.03 10.68
N ILE A 177 15.55 37.87 10.07
CA ILE A 177 14.60 37.58 9.00
C ILE A 177 13.48 36.76 9.63
N ARG A 178 12.23 37.12 9.37
CA ARG A 178 11.07 36.36 9.83
C ARG A 178 10.09 36.15 8.69
N GLY A 179 9.40 35.04 8.74
CA GLY A 179 8.37 34.72 7.77
C GLY A 179 7.39 33.68 8.27
N ILE A 180 6.51 33.31 7.36
CA ILE A 180 5.63 32.16 7.47
C ILE A 180 5.90 31.24 6.28
N VAL A 181 5.84 29.94 6.51
CA VAL A 181 5.80 28.91 5.48
C VAL A 181 4.60 28.01 5.74
N ARG A 182 3.84 27.68 4.70
CA ARG A 182 2.62 26.86 4.80
C ARG A 182 2.55 25.88 3.64
N ASP A 183 1.91 24.77 3.91
CA ASP A 183 1.68 23.70 2.97
C ASP A 183 0.36 22.99 3.38
N ASP A 184 -0.34 22.35 2.45
CA ASP A 184 -1.53 21.55 2.74
C ASP A 184 -1.17 20.14 3.24
N PHE A 185 0.10 19.75 3.11
CA PHE A 185 0.72 18.60 3.76
C PHE A 185 1.84 18.99 4.73
N GLU A 186 2.46 17.99 5.36
CA GLU A 186 3.57 18.22 6.29
C GLU A 186 4.79 18.80 5.55
N LEU A 187 5.27 19.96 6.02
CA LEU A 187 6.43 20.61 5.45
C LEU A 187 7.69 19.76 5.67
N GLN A 188 8.37 19.40 4.58
CA GLN A 188 9.57 18.56 4.68
C GLN A 188 10.79 19.30 5.23
N SER A 189 11.06 20.51 4.72
CA SER A 189 12.19 21.33 5.17
C SER A 189 12.03 22.79 4.77
N LEU A 190 12.65 23.67 5.54
CA LEU A 190 12.90 25.05 5.17
C LEU A 190 14.41 25.31 5.32
N THR A 191 15.01 25.94 4.30
CA THR A 191 16.40 26.39 4.37
C THR A 191 16.52 27.86 4.07
N VAL A 192 17.37 28.57 4.82
CA VAL A 192 17.72 29.98 4.57
C VAL A 192 19.23 30.04 4.38
N ASN A 193 19.70 30.47 3.20
CA ASN A 193 21.12 30.49 2.83
C ASN A 193 21.86 29.15 2.99
N GLY A 194 21.14 28.02 2.88
CA GLY A 194 21.69 26.68 3.05
C GLY A 194 21.62 26.15 4.49
N ASP A 195 21.29 26.99 5.47
CA ASP A 195 21.05 26.56 6.84
C ASP A 195 19.62 26.05 6.99
N SER A 196 19.45 24.91 7.64
CA SER A 196 18.13 24.37 7.96
C SER A 196 17.47 25.21 9.05
N VAL A 197 16.23 25.62 8.81
CA VAL A 197 15.38 26.34 9.75
C VAL A 197 14.17 25.46 10.03
N VAL A 198 13.82 25.31 11.30
CA VAL A 198 12.64 24.55 11.72
C VAL A 198 11.51 25.56 11.99
N PRO A 199 10.46 25.59 11.16
CA PRO A 199 9.29 26.41 11.43
C PRO A 199 8.51 25.85 12.62
N ASP A 200 7.74 26.72 13.26
CA ASP A 200 6.72 26.34 14.23
C ASP A 200 5.64 25.47 13.54
N SER A 201 5.34 24.29 14.11
CA SER A 201 4.45 23.30 13.49
C SER A 201 3.01 23.77 13.35
N ASP A 202 2.57 24.67 14.23
CA ASP A 202 1.16 25.09 14.31
C ASP A 202 0.91 26.33 13.45
N THR A 203 1.88 27.24 13.40
CA THR A 203 1.72 28.55 12.76
C THR A 203 2.49 28.70 11.46
N GLY A 204 3.49 27.83 11.22
CA GLY A 204 4.44 27.94 10.13
C GLY A 204 5.44 29.09 10.28
N GLN A 205 5.47 29.75 11.45
CA GLN A 205 6.38 30.88 11.68
C GLN A 205 7.82 30.41 11.80
N TRP A 206 8.73 31.19 11.24
CA TRP A 206 10.17 30.93 11.33
C TRP A 206 10.95 32.22 11.48
N ALA A 207 12.18 32.09 12.00
CA ALA A 207 13.12 33.18 12.16
C ALA A 207 14.55 32.72 11.84
N TYR A 208 15.35 33.63 11.29
CA TYR A 208 16.75 33.38 10.93
C TYR A 208 17.58 34.65 11.13
N GLU A 209 18.72 34.55 11.79
CA GLU A 209 19.65 35.68 11.95
C GLU A 209 20.64 35.71 10.77
N LEU A 210 20.55 36.76 9.95
CA LEU A 210 21.47 36.98 8.85
C LEU A 210 22.55 37.99 9.24
N THR A 211 23.81 37.58 9.15
CA THR A 211 24.95 38.52 9.20
C THR A 211 25.14 39.18 7.84
N LEU A 212 25.12 40.50 7.81
CA LEU A 212 25.34 41.29 6.61
C LEU A 212 26.83 41.39 6.33
N VAL A 213 27.23 41.12 5.09
CA VAL A 213 28.60 41.35 4.64
C VAL A 213 28.71 42.82 4.22
N ALA A 214 29.78 43.49 4.64
CA ALA A 214 30.05 44.84 4.17
C ALA A 214 30.18 44.83 2.63
N GLY A 215 29.43 45.71 1.97
CA GLY A 215 29.49 45.94 0.53
C GLY A 215 30.68 46.79 0.12
#